data_AF-A0A974SYQ5-F1
#
_entry.id   AF-A0A974SYQ5-F1
#
_cell.length_a   1.000
_cell.length_b   1.000
_cell.length_c   1.000
_cell.angle_alpha   90.00
_cell.angle_beta   90.00
_cell.angle_gamma   90.00
#
_symmetry.space_group_name_H-M   'P 1'
#
loop_
_entity.id
_entity.type
_entity.pdbx_description
1 polymer ?
#
loop_
_entity_poly.entity_id
_entity_poly.type
_entity_poly.pdbx_seq_one_letter_code
_entity_poly.pdbx_strand_id
1 'polypeptide(L)' 'MVLETNAIYTVELCSGDVQQWKYLGQDSRGLVWWKDVETRQEFNEASLMYAWRVKEKTPSQKP' A
#
# COMPACT_ATOMS: atom_id res chain seq x y z
N MET A 1 -5.96 2.55 -11.83
CA MET A 1 -4.82 3.39 -11.41
C MET A 1 -3.57 2.55 -11.61
N VAL A 2 -2.53 3.10 -12.25
CA VAL A 2 -1.22 2.43 -12.34
C VAL A 2 -0.42 2.85 -11.11
N LEU A 3 0.06 1.88 -10.33
CA LEU A 3 0.85 2.12 -9.12
C LEU A 3 2.34 2.20 -9.46
N GLU A 4 3.05 3.10 -8.81
CA GLU A 4 4.48 3.34 -9.00
C GLU A 4 5.28 2.69 -7.87
N THR A 5 6.22 1.82 -8.24
CA THR A 5 7.09 1.16 -7.28
C THR A 5 7.81 2.19 -6.41
N ASN A 6 7.86 1.92 -5.12
CA ASN A 6 8.39 2.76 -4.07
C ASN A 6 7.60 4.04 -3.73
N ALA A 7 6.47 4.31 -4.38
CA ALA A 7 5.60 5.40 -3.97
C ALA A 7 4.75 5.04 -2.76
N ILE A 8 4.45 6.04 -1.93
CA ILE A 8 3.54 5.91 -0.79
C ILE A 8 2.14 6.31 -1.24
N TYR A 9 1.14 5.55 -0.82
CA TYR A 9 -0.25 5.77 -1.11
C TYR A 9 -1.05 5.85 0.18
N THR A 10 -2.05 6.73 0.18
CA THR A 10 -3.10 6.73 1.18
C THR A 10 -4.09 5.61 0.85
N VAL A 11 -4.36 4.76 1.83
CA VAL A 11 -5.20 3.57 1.68
C VAL A 11 -6.29 3.61 2.74
N GLU A 12 -7.52 3.33 2.35
CA GLU A 12 -8.64 3.20 3.29
C GLU A 12 -8.96 1.74 3.50
N LEU A 13 -8.97 1.30 4.76
CA LEU A 13 -9.42 -0.02 5.16
C LEU A 13 -10.95 -0.09 5.16
N CYS A 14 -11.51 -1.29 5.05
CA CYS A 14 -12.96 -1.48 5.12
C CYS A 14 -13.58 -1.06 6.47
N SER A 15 -12.78 -0.91 7.53
CA SER A 15 -13.20 -0.32 8.81
C SER A 15 -13.43 1.19 8.75
N GLY A 16 -12.95 1.87 7.69
CA GLY A 16 -12.92 3.33 7.58
C GLY A 16 -11.60 3.95 8.03
N ASP A 17 -10.68 3.16 8.60
CA ASP A 17 -9.35 3.64 8.97
C ASP A 17 -8.53 3.99 7.73
N VAL A 18 -7.74 5.05 7.83
CA VAL A 18 -6.85 5.51 6.77
C VAL A 18 -5.41 5.24 7.16
N GLN A 19 -4.68 4.58 6.28
CA GLN A 19 -3.29 4.17 6.45
C GLN A 19 -2.41 4.65 5.30
N GLN A 20 -1.10 4.67 5.52
CA GLN A 20 -0.12 4.99 4.48
C GLN A 20 0.74 3.78 4.18
N TRP A 21 0.65 3.29 2.94
CA TRP A 21 1.39 2.11 2.50
C TRP A 21 2.28 2.44 1.31
N LYS A 22 3.52 1.94 1.36
CA LYS A 22 4.46 2.02 0.25
C LYS A 22 4.23 0.83 -0.68
N TYR A 23 3.99 1.10 -1.95
CA TYR A 23 3.88 0.06 -2.97
C TYR A 23 5.26 -0.51 -3.31
N LEU A 24 5.42 -1.84 -3.20
CA LEU A 24 6.69 -2.52 -3.48
C LEU A 24 6.74 -3.18 -4.86
N GLY A 25 5.61 -3.26 -5.56
CA GLY A 25 5.51 -3.93 -6.85
C GLY A 25 4.81 -5.28 -6.76
N GLN A 26 4.87 -6.03 -7.87
CA GLN A 26 4.38 -7.40 -7.94
C GLN A 26 5.55 -8.38 -7.88
N ASP A 27 5.34 -9.52 -7.22
CA ASP A 27 6.30 -10.63 -7.29
C ASP A 27 6.14 -11.45 -8.59
N SER A 28 6.97 -12.49 -8.74
CA SER A 28 6.94 -13.38 -9.91
C SER A 28 5.63 -14.17 -10.06
N ARG A 29 4.77 -14.19 -9.04
CA ARG A 29 3.46 -14.83 -9.05
C ARG A 29 2.33 -13.82 -9.32
N GLY A 30 2.68 -12.54 -9.49
CA GLY A 30 1.74 -11.44 -9.71
C GLY A 30 1.09 -10.90 -8.44
N LEU A 31 1.49 -11.37 -7.25
CA LEU A 31 0.94 -10.84 -6.00
C LEU A 31 1.47 -9.44 -5.75
N VAL A 32 0.58 -8.51 -5.41
CA VAL A 32 0.96 -7.15 -5.07
C VAL A 32 1.50 -7.08 -3.64
N TRP A 33 2.68 -6.47 -3.49
CA TRP A 33 3.33 -6.25 -2.22
C TRP A 33 3.29 -4.78 -1.79
N TRP A 34 3.11 -4.61 -0.49
CA TRP A 34 3.02 -3.34 0.20
C TRP A 34 3.91 -3.36 1.43
N LYS A 35 4.31 -2.17 1.89
CA LYS A 35 4.95 -1.95 3.18
C LYS A 35 4.19 -0.91 3.96
N ASP A 36 3.73 -1.28 5.14
CA ASP A 36 3.13 -0.33 6.06
C ASP A 36 4.18 0.71 6.50
N VAL A 37 3.88 2.00 6.36
CA VAL A 37 4.84 3.06 6.68
C VAL A 37 5.05 3.19 8.19
N GLU A 38 4.00 2.97 8.98
CA GLU A 38 4.02 3.08 10.43
C GLU A 38 4.75 1.88 11.06
N THR A 39 4.29 0.66 10.75
CA THR A 39 4.80 -0.56 11.38
C THR A 39 6.01 -1.16 10.68
N ARG A 40 6.34 -0.68 9.47
CA ARG A 40 7.41 -1.21 8.59
C ARG A 40 7.21 -2.66 8.15
N GLN A 41 6.05 -3.25 8.42
CA GLN A 41 5.75 -4.62 8.02
C GLN A 41 5.44 -4.68 6.52
N GLU A 42 5.93 -5.73 5.88
CA GLU A 42 5.66 -6.03 4.48
C GLU A 42 4.60 -7.10 4.39
N PHE A 43 3.64 -6.90 3.51
CA PHE A 43 2.51 -7.79 3.33
C PHE A 43 2.05 -7.75 1.88
N ASN A 44 1.22 -8.72 1.52
CA ASN A 44 0.58 -8.82 0.22
C ASN A 44 -0.90 -9.15 0.36
N GLU A 45 -1.57 -9.23 -0.79
CA GLU A 45 -2.99 -9.52 -0.88
C GLU A 45 -3.43 -10.87 -0.28
N ALA A 46 -2.52 -11.84 -0.20
CA ALA A 46 -2.82 -13.15 0.41
C ALA A 46 -2.66 -13.17 1.94
N SER A 47 -2.03 -12.15 2.52
CA SER A 47 -1.70 -12.11 3.96
C SER A 47 -2.64 -11.24 4.80
N LEU A 48 -3.28 -10.23 4.21
CA LEU A 48 -4.30 -9.42 4.88
C LEU A 48 -5.69 -10.03 4.67
N MET A 49 -6.42 -10.25 5.75
CA MET A 49 -7.78 -10.80 5.70
C MET A 49 -8.89 -9.74 5.56
N TYR A 50 -8.52 -8.47 5.41
CA TYR A 50 -9.45 -7.34 5.32
C TYR A 50 -9.41 -6.73 3.92
N ALA A 51 -10.50 -6.11 3.47
CA ALA A 51 -10.51 -5.37 2.21
C ALA A 51 -10.00 -3.94 2.41
N TRP A 52 -9.35 -3.37 1.39
CA TRP A 52 -8.90 -1.98 1.37
C TRP A 52 -9.04 -1.37 -0.02
N ARG A 53 -8.93 -0.04 -0.09
CA ARG A 53 -8.93 0.72 -1.33
C ARG A 53 -7.82 1.76 -1.34
N VAL A 54 -7.02 1.77 -2.40
CA VAL A 54 -6.06 2.84 -2.67
C VAL A 54 -6.82 4.12 -3.05
N LYS A 55 -6.56 5.21 -2.32
CA LYS A 55 -7.21 6.52 -2.55
C LYS A 55 -6.39 7.37 -3.50
N GLU A 56 -5.17 7.70 -3.09
CA GLU A 56 -4.30 8.62 -3.82
C GLU A 56 -2.83 8.36 -3.51
N LYS A 57 -1.95 8.80 -4.42
CA LYS A 57 -0.52 8.83 -4.17
C LYS A 57 -0.24 9.94 -3.16
N THR A 58 0.40 9.61 -2.04
CA THR A 58 0.84 10.63 -1.10
C THR A 58 1.90 11.50 -1.79
N PRO A 59 1.72 12.83 -1.84
CA PRO A 59 2.72 13.71 -2.44
C PRO A 59 4.03 13.52 -1.68
N SER A 60 5.11 13.24 -2.41
CA SER A 60 6.45 13.22 -1.83
C SER A 60 6.71 14.62 -1.28
N GLN A 61 6.65 14.79 0.04
CA GLN A 61 7.17 16.00 0.67
C GLN A 61 8.66 16.04 0.35
N LYS A 62 9.00 16.83 -0.66
CA LYS A 62 10.39 17.21 -0.93
C LYS A 62 10.87 17.97 0.32
N PRO A 63 12.05 17.64 0.86
CA PRO A 63 12.67 18.46 1.90
C PRO A 63 12.93 19.88 1.40
#